data_AF-A0A839WE56-F1
#
_entry.id   AF-A0A839WE56-F1
#
_cell.length_a   1.000
_cell.length_b   1.000
_cell.length_c   1.000
_cell.angle_alpha   90.00
_cell.angle_beta   90.00
_cell.angle_gamma   90.00
#
_symmetry.space_group_name_H-M   'P 1'
#
loop_
_entity.id
_entity.type
_entity.pdbx_description
1 polymer ?
#
loop_
_entity_poly.entity_id
_entity_poly.type
_entity_poly.pdbx_seq_one_letter_code
_entity_poly.pdbx_strand_id
1 'polypeptide(L)'
;MSDYMPAAIFIGGPLPPSLRVSLAQAIAEQGVGLDYGEGPLLQEEILTLIDEAIQSGETLRLCDAEAANGQFETLETFLRSHGATYKRTSDAKYEADGQAVLFDGSKIIAHKADQRGKVTVAYRDIDRAIAEGRFEALLAELRLVEEGLPPLTDAPEPAASETSAPAISLAA
;
A
#
# COMPACT_ATOMS: atom_id res chain seq x y z
N MET A 1 13.60 -19.54 11.95
CA MET A 1 12.97 -19.82 10.65
C MET A 1 12.74 -18.48 10.01
N SER A 2 13.22 -18.26 8.79
CA SER A 2 13.25 -16.92 8.21
C SER A 2 11.82 -16.53 7.83
N ASP A 3 11.19 -15.74 8.70
CA ASP A 3 9.91 -15.06 8.47
C ASP A 3 10.06 -13.93 7.42
N TYR A 4 11.14 -13.93 6.64
CA TYR A 4 11.51 -12.86 5.73
C TYR A 4 11.36 -13.33 4.28
N MET A 5 10.65 -12.56 3.48
CA MET A 5 10.42 -12.85 2.06
C MET A 5 10.45 -11.57 1.24
N PRO A 6 10.83 -11.64 -0.04
CA PRO A 6 10.78 -10.49 -0.92
C PRO A 6 9.37 -9.91 -1.00
N ALA A 7 9.29 -8.59 -0.89
CA ALA A 7 8.05 -7.86 -1.10
C ALA A 7 8.33 -6.54 -1.83
N ALA A 8 7.29 -6.07 -2.52
CA ALA A 8 7.25 -4.75 -3.12
C ALA A 8 5.99 -4.03 -2.66
N ILE A 9 6.11 -2.72 -2.43
CA ILE A 9 5.00 -1.83 -2.17
C ILE A 9 4.98 -0.72 -3.22
N PHE A 10 3.78 -0.40 -3.68
CA PHE A 10 3.50 0.62 -4.67
C PHE A 10 2.60 1.65 -4.00
N ILE A 11 3.00 2.91 -4.02
CA ILE A 11 2.23 4.02 -3.46
C ILE A 11 1.65 4.82 -4.62
N GLY A 12 0.36 5.13 -4.55
CA GLY A 12 -0.35 5.80 -5.62
C GLY A 12 -1.50 6.65 -5.11
N GLY A 13 -2.27 7.19 -6.05
CA GLY A 13 -3.42 8.04 -5.77
C GLY A 13 -3.06 9.46 -5.36
N PRO A 14 -4.04 10.22 -4.86
CA PRO A 14 -3.85 11.61 -4.48
C PRO A 14 -3.01 11.72 -3.19
N LEU A 15 -1.90 12.46 -3.25
CA LEU A 15 -1.01 12.73 -2.12
C LEU A 15 -0.99 14.24 -1.81
N PRO A 16 -1.41 14.67 -0.60
CA PRO A 16 -1.29 16.06 -0.17
C PRO A 16 0.18 16.49 -0.04
N PRO A 17 0.57 17.70 -0.48
CA PRO A 17 1.93 18.22 -0.34
C PRO A 17 2.45 18.18 1.11
N SER A 18 1.60 18.48 2.09
CA SER A 18 1.94 18.39 3.52
C SER A 18 2.36 17.00 3.98
N LEU A 19 1.92 15.94 3.30
CA LEU A 19 2.23 14.57 3.67
C LEU A 19 3.59 14.11 3.12
N ARG A 20 4.15 14.76 2.10
CA ARG A 20 5.34 14.29 1.39
C ARG A 20 6.55 14.08 2.30
N VAL A 21 6.81 15.03 3.20
CA VAL A 21 7.95 14.97 4.15
C VAL A 21 7.78 13.81 5.13
N SER A 22 6.59 13.65 5.70
CA SER A 22 6.29 12.57 6.63
C SER A 22 6.29 11.20 5.95
N LEU A 23 5.81 11.13 4.70
CA LEU A 23 5.88 9.91 3.89
C LEU A 23 7.35 9.54 3.60
N ALA A 24 8.16 10.50 3.20
CA ALA A 24 9.58 10.27 2.94
C ALA A 24 10.31 9.78 4.20
N GLN A 25 9.97 10.33 5.37
CA GLN A 25 10.49 9.85 6.65
C GLN A 25 10.04 8.40 6.93
N ALA A 26 8.77 8.07 6.76
CA ALA A 26 8.25 6.73 6.99
C ALA A 26 8.89 5.69 6.05
N ILE A 27 9.16 6.06 4.80
CA ILE A 27 9.88 5.20 3.84
C ILE A 27 11.34 5.00 4.27
N ALA A 28 12.03 6.06 4.71
CA ALA A 28 13.42 5.97 5.18
C ALA A 28 13.53 5.11 6.45
N GLU A 29 12.59 5.25 7.39
CA GLU A 29 12.52 4.43 8.62
C GLU A 29 12.24 2.95 8.31
N GLN A 30 11.48 2.66 7.25
CA GLN A 30 11.22 1.29 6.81
C GLN A 30 12.46 0.62 6.19
N GLY A 31 13.42 1.40 5.66
CA GLY A 31 14.71 0.89 5.18
C GLY A 31 14.67 0.22 3.81
N VAL A 32 13.81 0.68 2.90
CA VAL A 32 13.57 0.07 1.57
C VAL A 32 14.46 0.65 0.46
N GLY A 33 14.53 -0.05 -0.67
CA GLY A 33 15.23 0.36 -1.90
C GLY A 33 14.30 0.49 -3.12
N LEU A 34 14.85 0.89 -4.26
CA LEU A 34 14.14 0.92 -5.55
C LEU A 34 14.05 -0.47 -6.19
N ASP A 35 15.07 -1.29 -5.97
CA ASP A 35 15.05 -2.70 -6.33
C ASP A 35 15.49 -3.62 -5.19
N TYR A 36 15.29 -4.92 -5.38
CA TYR A 36 15.62 -5.93 -4.38
C TYR A 36 17.13 -5.98 -4.11
N GLY A 37 17.51 -5.80 -2.84
CA GLY A 37 18.91 -5.75 -2.42
C GLY A 37 19.55 -4.37 -2.56
N GLU A 38 18.76 -3.35 -2.92
CA GLU A 38 19.16 -1.94 -2.83
C GLU A 38 18.66 -1.31 -1.53
N GLY A 39 19.27 -0.19 -1.14
CA GLY A 39 18.87 0.63 0.01
C GLY A 39 19.80 0.54 1.23
N PRO A 40 19.44 1.23 2.33
CA PRO A 40 18.23 2.05 2.49
C PRO A 40 18.33 3.39 1.74
N LEU A 41 17.22 3.85 1.18
CA LEU A 41 17.11 5.19 0.59
C LEU A 41 17.14 6.28 1.67
N LEU A 42 17.78 7.41 1.37
CA LEU A 42 17.76 8.60 2.21
C LEU A 42 16.47 9.40 2.01
N GLN A 43 16.06 10.15 3.03
CA GLN A 43 14.82 10.94 2.98
C GLN A 43 14.79 11.92 1.81
N GLU A 44 15.91 12.56 1.49
CA GLU A 44 16.04 13.52 0.39
C GLU A 44 15.89 12.85 -1.00
N GLU A 45 16.40 11.63 -1.14
CA GLU A 45 16.24 10.81 -2.34
C GLU A 45 14.77 10.45 -2.52
N ILE A 46 14.10 10.06 -1.44
CA ILE A 46 12.68 9.69 -1.44
C ILE A 46 11.79 10.88 -1.81
N LEU A 47 12.08 12.08 -1.31
CA LEU A 47 11.37 13.29 -1.71
C LEU A 47 11.46 13.54 -3.23
N THR A 48 12.65 13.36 -3.79
CA THR A 48 12.88 13.50 -5.24
C THR A 48 12.07 12.46 -6.01
N LEU A 49 12.07 11.20 -5.55
CA LEU A 49 11.33 10.10 -6.17
C LEU A 49 9.81 10.31 -6.12
N ILE A 50 9.28 10.89 -5.04
CA ILE A 50 7.86 11.26 -4.95
C ILE A 50 7.52 12.30 -6.03
N ASP A 51 8.34 13.34 -6.17
CA ASP A 51 8.13 14.39 -7.15
C ASP A 51 8.22 13.86 -8.60
N GLU A 52 9.19 12.98 -8.87
CA GLU A 52 9.36 12.32 -10.16
C GLU A 52 8.15 11.44 -10.50
N ALA A 53 7.66 10.62 -9.56
CA ALA A 53 6.50 9.76 -9.77
C ALA A 53 5.22 10.56 -10.06
N ILE A 54 5.03 11.70 -9.37
CA ILE A 54 3.91 12.62 -9.65
C ILE A 54 4.04 13.22 -11.05
N GLN A 55 5.25 13.62 -11.46
CA GLN A 55 5.49 14.22 -12.78
C GLN A 55 5.35 13.21 -13.92
N SER A 56 5.80 11.96 -13.73
CA SER A 56 5.69 10.90 -14.73
C SER A 56 4.29 10.28 -14.79
N GLY A 57 3.45 10.52 -13.78
CA GLY A 57 2.14 9.88 -13.67
C GLY A 57 2.27 8.39 -13.40
N GLU A 58 3.22 8.01 -12.55
CA GLU A 58 3.51 6.63 -12.15
C GLU A 58 3.26 6.42 -10.66
N THR A 59 3.26 5.16 -10.22
CA THR A 59 3.25 4.82 -8.80
C THR A 59 4.68 4.77 -8.27
N LEU A 60 4.91 5.20 -7.04
CA LEU A 60 6.20 5.01 -6.38
C LEU A 60 6.35 3.55 -5.94
N ARG A 61 7.26 2.81 -6.59
CA ARG A 61 7.58 1.42 -6.24
C ARG A 61 8.79 1.36 -5.31
N LEU A 62 8.67 0.56 -4.26
CA LEU A 62 9.72 0.30 -3.28
C LEU A 62 9.82 -1.21 -3.02
N CYS A 63 11.02 -1.70 -2.76
CA CYS A 63 11.35 -3.11 -2.63
C CYS A 63 12.11 -3.40 -1.34
N ASP A 64 11.89 -4.59 -0.80
CA ASP A 64 12.68 -5.17 0.28
C ASP A 64 12.82 -6.69 0.02
N ALA A 65 14.06 -7.17 -0.05
CA ALA A 65 14.36 -8.58 -0.30
C ALA A 65 14.12 -9.46 0.95
N GLU A 66 14.12 -8.83 2.12
CA GLU A 66 13.98 -9.46 3.43
C GLU A 66 12.89 -8.78 4.26
N ALA A 67 11.73 -8.52 3.65
CA ALA A 67 10.58 -7.96 4.36
C ALA A 67 10.01 -8.97 5.36
N ALA A 68 9.80 -8.52 6.62
CA ALA A 68 9.22 -9.35 7.66
C ALA A 68 7.77 -9.73 7.31
N ASN A 69 7.50 -11.02 7.20
CA ASN A 69 6.27 -11.63 6.70
C ASN A 69 5.80 -11.07 5.35
N GLY A 70 6.73 -10.52 4.55
CA GLY A 70 6.41 -9.84 3.29
C GLY A 70 5.65 -8.53 3.48
N GLN A 71 5.76 -7.88 4.65
CA GLN A 71 5.03 -6.68 5.03
C GLN A 71 5.97 -5.49 5.25
N PHE A 72 5.42 -4.30 5.09
CA PHE A 72 6.11 -3.04 5.38
C PHE A 72 5.42 -2.36 6.56
N GLU A 73 5.42 -2.99 7.73
CA GLU A 73 4.52 -2.65 8.85
C GLU A 73 4.49 -1.16 9.21
N THR A 74 5.65 -0.51 9.33
CA THR A 74 5.78 0.92 9.65
C THR A 74 5.15 1.77 8.53
N LEU A 75 5.53 1.50 7.29
CA LEU A 75 5.06 2.24 6.12
C LEU A 75 3.56 2.01 5.83
N GLU A 76 3.09 0.76 5.89
CA GLU A 76 1.67 0.43 5.73
C GLU A 76 0.82 1.09 6.80
N THR A 77 1.28 1.12 8.05
CA THR A 77 0.55 1.78 9.14
C THR A 77 0.45 3.28 8.90
N PHE A 78 1.54 3.92 8.48
CA PHE A 78 1.55 5.33 8.08
C PHE A 78 0.57 5.61 6.92
N LEU A 79 0.65 4.81 5.85
CA LEU A 79 -0.22 5.00 4.68
C LEU A 79 -1.70 4.86 5.06
N ARG A 80 -2.03 3.87 5.90
CA ARG A 80 -3.40 3.67 6.40
C ARG A 80 -3.88 4.81 7.28
N SER A 81 -3.05 5.33 8.19
CA SER A 81 -3.46 6.42 9.09
C SER A 81 -3.74 7.73 8.34
N HIS A 82 -3.15 7.90 7.16
CA HIS A 82 -3.30 9.09 6.33
C HIS A 82 -4.21 8.88 5.10
N GLY A 83 -4.80 7.69 4.94
CA GLY A 83 -5.66 7.38 3.80
C GLY A 83 -4.93 7.33 2.44
N ALA A 84 -3.59 7.21 2.45
CA ALA A 84 -2.78 7.13 1.25
C ALA A 84 -2.88 5.72 0.65
N THR A 85 -3.25 5.63 -0.62
CA THR A 85 -3.50 4.35 -1.27
C THR A 85 -2.20 3.61 -1.56
N TYR A 86 -2.22 2.29 -1.39
CA TYR A 86 -1.07 1.45 -1.71
C TYR A 86 -1.47 0.07 -2.18
N LYS A 87 -0.59 -0.54 -2.97
CA LYS A 87 -0.61 -1.96 -3.30
C LYS A 87 0.65 -2.62 -2.78
N ARG A 88 0.54 -3.76 -2.11
CA ARG A 88 1.66 -4.58 -1.69
C ARG A 88 1.59 -5.94 -2.36
N THR A 89 2.73 -6.43 -2.82
CA THR A 89 2.90 -7.81 -3.28
C THR A 89 4.05 -8.47 -2.52
N SER A 90 3.85 -9.69 -2.04
CA SER A 90 4.93 -10.51 -1.48
C SER A 90 5.02 -11.84 -2.20
N ASP A 91 6.24 -12.35 -2.32
CA ASP A 91 6.50 -13.65 -2.91
C ASP A 91 6.04 -14.77 -1.97
N ALA A 92 5.68 -15.92 -2.55
CA ALA A 92 5.53 -17.15 -1.78
C ALA A 92 6.91 -17.68 -1.37
N LYS A 93 7.09 -18.05 -0.10
CA LYS A 93 8.35 -18.61 0.40
C LYS A 93 8.10 -19.68 1.46
N TYR A 94 8.66 -20.87 1.23
CA TYR A 94 8.47 -22.05 2.07
C TYR A 94 6.97 -22.39 2.28
N GLU A 95 6.48 -22.24 3.50
CA GLU A 95 5.10 -22.52 3.90
C GLU A 95 4.17 -21.30 3.72
N ALA A 96 4.73 -20.12 3.44
CA ALA A 96 3.96 -18.91 3.22
C ALA A 96 3.55 -18.80 1.74
N ASP A 97 2.23 -18.66 1.53
CA ASP A 97 1.69 -18.19 0.25
C ASP A 97 2.11 -16.74 0.01
N GLY A 98 2.25 -16.36 -1.26
CA GLY A 98 2.40 -14.95 -1.62
C GLY A 98 1.11 -14.19 -1.28
N GLN A 99 1.22 -12.87 -1.17
CA GLN A 99 0.07 -12.01 -0.92
C GLN A 99 0.04 -10.86 -1.90
N ALA A 100 -1.17 -10.48 -2.32
CA ALA A 100 -1.44 -9.23 -3.00
C ALA A 100 -2.48 -8.46 -2.20
N VAL A 101 -2.13 -7.25 -1.79
CA VAL A 101 -2.94 -6.40 -0.92
C VAL A 101 -3.13 -5.05 -1.59
N LEU A 102 -4.35 -4.56 -1.61
CA LEU A 102 -4.69 -3.19 -1.99
C LEU A 102 -5.34 -2.50 -0.79
N PHE A 103 -4.86 -1.32 -0.46
CA PHE A 103 -5.56 -0.36 0.38
C PHE A 103 -6.02 0.81 -0.49
N ASP A 104 -7.34 1.00 -0.61
CA ASP A 104 -7.94 2.01 -1.48
C ASP A 104 -8.14 3.38 -0.80
N GLY A 105 -7.52 3.59 0.36
CA GLY A 105 -7.71 4.76 1.21
C GLY A 105 -8.76 4.56 2.30
N SER A 106 -9.56 3.49 2.23
CA SER A 106 -10.61 3.19 3.21
C SER A 106 -10.63 1.74 3.68
N LYS A 107 -10.44 0.79 2.76
CA LYS A 107 -10.52 -0.65 3.03
C LYS A 107 -9.30 -1.37 2.50
N ILE A 108 -8.99 -2.49 3.16
CA ILE A 108 -7.98 -3.44 2.72
C ILE A 108 -8.68 -4.57 1.97
N ILE A 109 -8.21 -4.86 0.77
CA ILE A 109 -8.59 -6.04 -0.02
C ILE A 109 -7.33 -6.88 -0.17
N ALA A 110 -7.37 -8.14 0.22
CA ALA A 110 -6.21 -9.02 0.24
C ALA A 110 -6.54 -10.38 -0.37
N HIS A 111 -5.67 -10.84 -1.25
CA HIS A 111 -5.74 -12.17 -1.85
C HIS A 111 -4.39 -12.89 -1.72
N LYS A 112 -4.46 -14.21 -1.85
CA LYS A 112 -3.27 -15.02 -2.09
C LYS A 112 -2.66 -14.63 -3.43
N ALA A 113 -1.36 -14.73 -3.52
CA ALA A 113 -0.61 -14.50 -4.74
C ALA A 113 0.42 -15.60 -4.96
N ASP A 114 0.88 -15.73 -6.20
CA ASP A 114 2.00 -16.60 -6.54
C ASP A 114 3.35 -15.95 -6.19
N GLN A 115 4.45 -16.64 -6.52
CA GLN A 115 5.83 -16.17 -6.37
C GLN A 115 6.20 -14.95 -7.24
N ARG A 116 5.25 -14.34 -7.95
CA ARG A 116 5.42 -13.11 -8.74
C ARG A 116 4.43 -12.02 -8.31
N GLY A 117 3.75 -12.21 -7.19
CA GLY A 117 2.73 -11.29 -6.71
C GLY A 117 1.47 -11.26 -7.56
N LYS A 118 1.22 -12.26 -8.42
CA LYS A 118 -0.02 -12.37 -9.21
C LYS A 118 -1.12 -13.01 -8.39
N VAL A 119 -2.32 -12.42 -8.44
CA VAL A 119 -3.43 -12.87 -7.60
C VAL A 119 -3.84 -14.29 -7.99
N THR A 120 -4.03 -15.14 -6.99
CA THR A 120 -4.51 -16.50 -7.17
C THR A 120 -5.81 -16.71 -6.39
N VAL A 121 -6.67 -17.56 -6.93
CA VAL A 121 -7.94 -17.93 -6.31
C VAL A 121 -8.11 -19.44 -6.38
N ALA A 122 -8.57 -20.06 -5.29
CA ALA A 122 -8.81 -21.49 -5.29
C ALA A 122 -10.03 -21.82 -6.18
N TYR A 123 -9.95 -22.94 -6.90
CA TYR A 123 -11.06 -23.43 -7.73
C TYR A 123 -12.39 -23.49 -6.97
N ARG A 124 -12.36 -23.94 -5.71
CA ARG A 124 -13.54 -23.99 -4.83
C ARG A 124 -14.19 -22.62 -4.59
N ASP A 125 -13.40 -21.55 -4.52
CA ASP A 125 -13.91 -20.20 -4.32
C ASP A 125 -14.56 -19.65 -5.59
N ILE A 126 -14.04 -20.04 -6.76
CA ILE A 126 -14.69 -19.79 -8.07
C ILE A 126 -16.04 -20.51 -8.13
N ASP A 127 -16.09 -21.83 -7.86
CA ASP A 127 -17.32 -22.61 -7.89
C ASP A 127 -18.38 -22.02 -6.95
N ARG A 128 -17.96 -21.62 -5.74
CA ARG A 128 -18.84 -20.95 -4.78
C ARG A 128 -19.36 -19.62 -5.31
N ALA A 129 -18.50 -18.78 -5.90
CA ALA A 129 -18.91 -17.50 -6.47
C ALA A 129 -19.90 -17.68 -7.63
N ILE A 130 -19.74 -18.73 -8.44
CA ILE A 130 -20.70 -19.08 -9.50
C ILE A 130 -22.04 -19.51 -8.89
N ALA A 131 -22.03 -20.42 -7.92
CA ALA A 131 -23.24 -20.92 -7.26
C ALA A 131 -24.04 -19.81 -6.56
N GLU A 132 -23.35 -18.80 -6.02
CA GLU A 132 -23.94 -17.64 -5.35
C GLU A 132 -24.27 -16.47 -6.30
N GLY A 133 -23.98 -16.59 -7.61
CA GLY A 133 -24.20 -15.51 -8.58
C GLY A 133 -23.30 -14.28 -8.40
N ARG A 134 -22.14 -14.45 -7.72
CA ARG A 134 -21.17 -13.39 -7.41
C ARG A 134 -19.87 -13.47 -8.23
N PHE A 135 -19.84 -14.29 -9.28
CA PHE A 135 -18.63 -14.50 -10.08
C PHE A 135 -18.06 -13.20 -10.66
N GLU A 136 -18.91 -12.32 -11.22
CA GLU A 136 -18.48 -11.02 -11.74
C GLU A 136 -17.93 -10.10 -10.65
N ALA A 137 -18.52 -10.13 -9.45
CA ALA A 137 -18.04 -9.35 -8.32
C ALA A 137 -16.66 -9.84 -7.84
N LEU A 138 -16.45 -11.17 -7.82
CA LEU A 138 -15.14 -11.75 -7.55
C LEU A 138 -14.11 -11.31 -8.60
N LEU A 139 -14.43 -11.41 -9.90
CA LEU A 139 -13.51 -10.96 -10.96
C LEU A 139 -13.17 -9.47 -10.85
N ALA A 140 -14.16 -8.62 -10.53
CA ALA A 140 -13.93 -7.19 -10.33
C ALA A 140 -13.00 -6.92 -9.14
N GLU A 141 -13.17 -7.65 -8.04
CA GLU A 141 -12.31 -7.55 -6.85
C GLU A 141 -10.87 -7.98 -7.14
N LEU A 142 -10.68 -9.13 -7.82
CA LEU A 142 -9.35 -9.61 -8.19
C LEU A 142 -8.63 -8.61 -9.13
N ARG A 143 -9.35 -8.08 -10.13
CA ARG A 143 -8.81 -7.04 -11.04
C ARG A 143 -8.47 -5.76 -10.30
N LEU A 144 -9.31 -5.35 -9.34
CA LEU A 144 -9.05 -4.18 -8.52
C LEU A 144 -7.74 -4.34 -7.74
N VAL A 145 -7.45 -5.52 -7.19
CA VAL A 145 -6.18 -5.76 -6.49
C VAL A 145 -4.97 -5.77 -7.44
N GLU A 146 -5.11 -6.31 -8.65
CA GLU A 146 -4.00 -6.35 -9.62
C GLU A 146 -3.68 -4.99 -10.24
N GLU A 147 -4.71 -4.22 -10.61
CA GLU A 147 -4.61 -3.05 -11.49
C GLU A 147 -5.15 -1.75 -10.87
N GLY A 148 -5.88 -1.85 -9.76
CA GLY A 148 -6.67 -0.75 -9.21
C GLY A 148 -5.92 0.33 -8.45
N LEU A 149 -4.58 0.33 -8.47
CA LEU A 149 -3.80 1.40 -7.88
C LEU A 149 -3.61 2.54 -8.91
N PRO A 150 -4.26 3.70 -8.72
CA PRO A 150 -4.04 4.85 -9.59
C PRO A 150 -2.61 5.40 -9.46
N PRO A 151 -2.11 6.15 -10.46
CA PRO A 151 -0.81 6.81 -10.37
C PRO A 151 -0.77 7.80 -9.21
N LEU A 152 0.44 8.08 -8.73
CA LEU A 152 0.66 9.10 -7.71
C LEU A 152 0.36 10.47 -8.31
N THR A 153 -0.43 11.28 -7.62
CA THR A 153 -0.88 12.59 -8.12
C THR A 153 -0.90 13.60 -6.99
N ASP A 154 -0.84 14.88 -7.35
CA ASP A 154 -1.06 15.95 -6.40
C ASP A 154 -2.51 16.00 -5.92
N ALA A 155 -2.69 16.03 -4.60
CA ALA A 155 -3.99 16.26 -3.99
C ALA A 155 -4.11 17.72 -3.51
N PRO A 156 -5.32 18.30 -3.51
CA PRO A 156 -5.56 19.47 -2.68
C PRO A 156 -5.33 19.12 -1.21
N GLU A 157 -4.80 20.06 -0.42
CA GLU A 157 -4.66 19.88 1.02
C GLU A 157 -6.00 19.48 1.65
N PRO A 158 -6.03 18.52 2.58
CA PRO A 158 -7.24 18.21 3.31
C PRO A 158 -7.77 19.49 3.96
N ALA A 159 -9.04 19.80 3.72
CA ALA A 159 -9.70 20.91 4.40
C ALA A 159 -9.50 20.71 5.91
N ALA A 160 -8.90 21.70 6.58
CA ALA A 160 -8.62 21.63 8.00
C ALA A 160 -9.92 21.28 8.74
N SER A 161 -10.00 20.05 9.24
CA SER A 161 -11.14 19.58 10.03
C SER A 161 -11.23 20.47 11.27
N GLU A 162 -12.20 21.38 11.30
CA GLU A 162 -12.51 22.23 12.44
C GLU A 162 -12.83 21.33 13.65
N THR A 163 -11.81 21.03 14.45
CA THR A 163 -12.02 20.41 15.76
C THR A 163 -12.29 21.54 16.74
N SER A 164 -13.45 22.17 16.58
CA SER A 164 -14.04 23.09 17.55
C SER A 164 -14.64 22.27 18.69
N ALA A 165 -13.84 22.00 19.73
CA ALA A 165 -14.38 21.60 21.02
C ALA A 165 -14.72 22.87 21.82
N PRO A 166 -15.99 23.14 22.18
CA PRO A 166 -16.29 24.25 23.05
C PRO A 166 -15.84 23.89 24.47
N ALA A 167 -14.99 24.75 25.04
CA ALA A 167 -14.64 24.71 26.45
C ALA A 167 -15.92 24.87 27.29
N ILE A 168 -16.29 23.83 28.03
CA ILE A 168 -17.33 23.91 29.06
C ILE A 168 -16.79 24.80 30.17
N SER A 169 -17.29 26.03 30.25
CA SER A 169 -17.09 26.92 31.38
C SER A 169 -17.99 26.45 32.53
N LEU A 170 -17.40 25.84 33.55
CA LEU A 170 -18.05 25.63 34.84
C LEU A 170 -17.89 26.93 35.64
N ALA A 171 -18.97 27.72 35.73
CA ALA A 171 -19.04 28.83 36.67
C ALA A 171 -19.27 28.29 38.09
N ALA A 172 -18.52 28.85 39.04
CA ALA A 172 -18.51 28.57 40.47
C ALA A 172 -19.73 29.16 41.20
#